data_AF-A0A522WQ03-F1
#
_entry.id   AF-A0A522WQ03-F1
#
_cell.length_a   1.000
_cell.length_b   1.000
_cell.length_c   1.000
_cell.angle_alpha   90.00
_cell.angle_beta   90.00
_cell.angle_gamma   90.00
#
_symmetry.space_group_name_H-M   'P 1'
#
loop_
_entity.id
_entity.type
_entity.pdbx_description
1 polymer ?
#
loop_
_entity_poly.entity_id
_entity_poly.type
_entity_poly.pdbx_seq_one_letter_code
_entity_poly.pdbx_strand_id
1 'polypeptide(L)'
;MQFPNPFAMLAPRHPDAEGSGGDLSYTVGTDDDLGDGGGGGSGGHYNPEQPRDWHGRWTAGPDGRGGDADLLTPVADGPGSYSDSNGRLVLIIGGMDKGTGNGLDAIADVPAWKASVFAGQPGAWQGFNTAVTGLPEPGDAEAFSYGEIFAAEGGVAVDRKTFASSGIMPATLDALRGRIPGLGGGIAPANLTYGQRAAFYRAYFDDALRSVGGHRALEAAGNPFAASALADTLFRFGASGGTRLLQSAMDKVMPGGVGIDGRMGPGTFGVFREFASDPARRGPLLEALYNVRKSQLSGREEDRNQHFRYLRER
;
A
#
# COMPACT_ATOMS: atom_id res chain seq x y z
N MET A 1 -15.97 -21.92 37.06
CA MET A 1 -14.72 -22.17 36.30
C MET A 1 -14.68 -21.18 35.16
N GLN A 2 -13.78 -20.21 35.24
CA GLN A 2 -13.72 -19.04 34.38
C GLN A 2 -12.26 -18.98 33.89
N PHE A 3 -12.05 -19.13 32.59
CA PHE A 3 -10.72 -19.07 31.99
C PHE A 3 -10.27 -17.61 31.86
N PRO A 4 -9.03 -17.27 32.22
CA PRO A 4 -8.52 -15.91 32.07
C PRO A 4 -8.09 -15.62 30.62
N ASN A 5 -8.35 -14.38 30.23
CA ASN A 5 -8.09 -13.75 28.94
C ASN A 5 -6.60 -13.34 28.81
N PRO A 6 -5.83 -13.80 27.80
CA PRO A 6 -4.41 -13.48 27.67
C PRO A 6 -4.17 -12.38 26.61
N PHE A 7 -4.58 -11.14 26.88
CA PHE A 7 -4.10 -9.97 26.12
C PHE A 7 -4.01 -8.74 27.05
N ALA A 8 -2.93 -8.67 27.81
CA ALA A 8 -2.55 -7.49 28.58
C ALA A 8 -1.03 -7.47 28.76
N MET A 9 -0.29 -6.74 27.92
CA MET A 9 1.09 -6.25 28.08
C MET A 9 1.37 -5.32 26.89
N LEU A 10 1.92 -4.11 26.96
CA LEU A 10 2.59 -3.34 28.01
C LEU A 10 2.52 -1.84 27.62
N ALA A 11 2.09 -0.99 28.55
CA ALA A 11 2.36 0.44 28.54
C ALA A 11 3.22 0.76 29.78
N PRO A 12 4.27 1.58 29.70
CA PRO A 12 4.95 2.06 30.90
C PRO A 12 4.27 3.33 31.45
N ARG A 13 4.12 3.39 32.78
CA ARG A 13 3.67 4.56 33.55
C ARG A 13 4.84 5.17 34.34
N HIS A 14 4.90 6.51 34.32
CA HIS A 14 5.28 7.47 35.38
C HIS A 14 6.75 7.57 35.85
N PRO A 15 7.22 8.73 36.39
CA PRO A 15 6.49 9.62 37.30
C PRO A 15 6.59 11.15 37.05
N ASP A 16 5.91 11.84 37.97
CA ASP A 16 5.47 13.23 37.99
C ASP A 16 6.58 14.29 38.11
N ALA A 17 6.29 15.49 37.62
CA ALA A 17 6.82 16.73 38.18
C ALA A 17 5.87 17.91 37.88
N GLU A 18 5.35 18.50 38.94
CA GLU A 18 4.59 19.74 38.99
C GLU A 18 5.43 20.95 38.55
N GLY A 19 4.82 22.01 38.03
CA GLY A 19 5.50 23.30 37.90
C GLY A 19 4.82 24.36 37.04
N SER A 20 3.94 25.14 37.67
CA SER A 20 3.83 26.61 37.61
C SER A 20 3.83 27.35 36.25
N GLY A 21 2.66 27.93 35.93
CA GLY A 21 2.41 29.33 35.54
C GLY A 21 3.51 30.15 34.85
N GLY A 22 3.18 30.66 33.66
CA GLY A 22 3.95 31.69 32.96
C GLY A 22 3.18 32.25 31.76
N ASP A 23 2.37 33.26 32.02
CA ASP A 23 1.71 34.13 31.05
C ASP A 23 2.76 34.97 30.31
N LEU A 24 2.85 34.86 28.99
CA LEU A 24 3.68 35.74 28.16
C LEU A 24 2.95 36.08 26.86
N SER A 25 2.18 37.17 26.94
CA SER A 25 1.78 38.02 25.83
C SER A 25 3.01 38.51 25.06
N TYR A 26 3.04 38.30 23.74
CA TYR A 26 3.96 39.03 22.85
C TYR A 26 3.17 40.04 22.02
N THR A 27 3.60 41.29 22.19
CA THR A 27 3.12 42.52 21.57
C THR A 27 3.38 42.58 20.07
N VAL A 28 2.41 43.17 19.38
CA VAL A 28 2.46 43.69 18.01
C VAL A 28 3.56 44.76 17.90
N GLY A 29 4.42 44.60 16.90
CA GLY A 29 5.32 45.64 16.41
C GLY A 29 5.06 45.85 14.92
N THR A 30 4.33 46.93 14.60
CA THR A 30 4.39 47.60 13.31
C THR A 30 5.73 48.32 13.20
N ASP A 31 6.38 48.26 12.04
CA ASP A 31 6.94 49.45 11.38
C ASP A 31 7.38 49.08 9.96
N ASP A 32 6.96 49.94 9.04
CA ASP A 32 7.31 50.02 7.63
C ASP A 32 8.81 50.34 7.46
N ASP A 33 9.48 49.77 6.46
CA ASP A 33 10.27 50.60 5.55
C ASP A 33 10.65 49.93 4.22
N LEU A 34 10.75 50.79 3.21
CA LEU A 34 10.82 50.57 1.77
C LEU A 34 12.20 50.10 1.30
N GLY A 35 12.24 49.28 0.24
CA GLY A 35 13.47 48.89 -0.44
C GLY A 35 13.23 48.28 -1.83
N ASP A 36 13.20 49.16 -2.82
CA ASP A 36 13.20 48.91 -4.26
C ASP A 36 14.39 48.03 -4.72
N GLY A 37 14.14 47.17 -5.72
CA GLY A 37 15.12 46.21 -6.21
C GLY A 37 14.58 45.35 -7.36
N GLY A 38 14.27 46.00 -8.48
CA GLY A 38 13.90 45.34 -9.73
C GLY A 38 14.98 44.37 -10.25
N GLY A 39 14.55 43.15 -10.60
CA GLY A 39 15.35 42.16 -11.29
C GLY A 39 14.44 41.15 -11.99
N GLY A 40 14.16 41.40 -13.26
CA GLY A 40 13.32 40.54 -14.10
C GLY A 40 13.94 39.16 -14.29
N GLY A 41 13.44 38.18 -13.53
CA GLY A 41 13.68 36.76 -13.76
C GLY A 41 12.58 36.20 -14.66
N SER A 42 12.94 35.92 -15.92
CA SER A 42 12.15 35.15 -16.88
C SER A 42 11.46 33.97 -16.21
N GLY A 43 10.12 33.96 -16.23
CA GLY A 43 9.30 32.84 -15.76
C GLY A 43 9.63 31.58 -16.55
N GLY A 44 10.46 30.73 -15.97
CA GLY A 44 10.74 29.40 -16.50
C GLY A 44 9.43 28.63 -16.57
N HIS A 45 9.01 28.31 -17.79
CA HIS A 45 7.87 27.45 -18.05
C HIS A 45 8.02 26.12 -17.31
N TYR A 46 7.02 25.79 -16.50
CA TYR A 46 6.86 24.49 -15.87
C TYR A 46 6.76 23.41 -16.96
N ASN A 47 7.75 22.53 -17.06
CA ASN A 47 7.67 21.32 -17.87
C ASN A 47 7.58 20.09 -16.94
N PRO A 48 6.38 19.50 -16.77
CA PRO A 48 6.18 18.33 -15.91
C PRO A 48 6.90 17.06 -16.41
N GLU A 49 7.51 17.09 -17.59
CA GLU A 49 8.15 15.93 -18.23
C GLU A 49 9.67 15.85 -18.03
N GLN A 50 10.30 16.80 -17.32
CA GLN A 50 11.75 16.77 -17.12
C GLN A 50 12.21 15.71 -16.08
N PRO A 51 13.21 14.86 -16.41
CA PRO A 51 13.70 13.80 -15.52
C PRO A 51 14.40 14.34 -14.26
N ARG A 52 14.41 13.51 -13.22
CA ARG A 52 14.98 13.78 -11.89
C ARG A 52 15.97 12.70 -11.48
N ASP A 53 16.96 13.05 -10.65
CA ASP A 53 17.83 12.08 -9.99
C ASP A 53 17.12 11.37 -8.82
N TRP A 54 17.78 10.36 -8.25
CA TRP A 54 17.33 9.61 -7.07
C TRP A 54 17.24 10.45 -5.78
N HIS A 55 17.59 11.74 -5.83
CA HIS A 55 17.43 12.72 -4.75
C HIS A 55 16.36 13.78 -5.06
N GLY A 56 15.64 13.68 -6.18
CA GLY A 56 14.57 14.60 -6.56
C GLY A 56 15.05 15.92 -7.18
N ARG A 57 16.36 16.08 -7.46
CA ARG A 57 16.91 17.26 -8.12
C ARG A 57 16.74 17.16 -9.63
N TRP A 58 16.60 18.32 -10.27
CA TRP A 58 16.52 18.41 -11.73
C TRP A 58 17.81 17.91 -12.35
N THR A 59 17.71 16.94 -13.27
CA THR A 59 18.85 16.50 -14.07
C THR A 59 18.74 17.08 -15.47
N ALA A 60 19.86 17.56 -16.01
CA ALA A 60 19.98 17.70 -17.46
C ALA A 60 19.77 16.30 -18.08
N GLY A 61 19.08 16.23 -19.21
CA GLY A 61 18.72 14.98 -19.89
C GLY A 61 19.93 14.07 -20.20
N PRO A 62 19.66 12.86 -20.71
CA PRO A 62 20.59 11.75 -20.62
C PRO A 62 21.79 11.88 -21.57
N ASP A 63 22.94 12.22 -21.00
CA ASP A 63 24.25 11.91 -21.55
C ASP A 63 24.81 10.76 -20.68
N GLY A 64 24.86 9.55 -21.25
CA GLY A 64 25.02 8.31 -20.49
C GLY A 64 26.40 8.03 -19.87
N ARG A 65 26.44 7.01 -18.99
CA ARG A 65 27.33 5.82 -19.01
C ARG A 65 27.41 5.13 -17.64
N GLY A 66 27.12 3.83 -17.65
CA GLY A 66 27.97 2.77 -17.07
C GLY A 66 27.81 2.41 -15.59
N GLY A 67 27.81 1.10 -15.32
CA GLY A 67 28.31 0.54 -14.06
C GLY A 67 27.61 -0.74 -13.58
N ASP A 68 28.31 -1.87 -13.71
CA ASP A 68 27.95 -3.24 -13.31
C ASP A 68 27.59 -3.42 -11.82
N ALA A 69 26.77 -4.44 -11.51
CA ALA A 69 26.94 -5.25 -10.30
C ALA A 69 26.17 -6.59 -10.38
N ASP A 70 26.95 -7.64 -10.19
CA ASP A 70 26.63 -9.04 -9.94
C ASP A 70 25.99 -9.23 -8.54
N LEU A 71 25.14 -10.27 -8.37
CA LEU A 71 24.86 -11.06 -7.14
C LEU A 71 23.43 -11.68 -7.09
N LEU A 72 23.42 -13.02 -6.95
CA LEU A 72 22.36 -13.91 -6.43
C LEU A 72 21.04 -13.97 -7.22
N THR A 73 21.04 -14.83 -8.24
CA THR A 73 19.84 -15.31 -8.94
C THR A 73 18.87 -15.98 -7.97
N PRO A 74 17.60 -15.53 -7.87
CA PRO A 74 16.56 -16.33 -7.25
C PRO A 74 16.36 -17.61 -8.06
N VAL A 75 16.03 -18.72 -7.37
CA VAL A 75 15.54 -19.94 -8.02
C VAL A 75 14.27 -19.56 -8.77
N ALA A 76 14.36 -19.49 -10.09
CA ALA A 76 13.21 -19.41 -10.96
C ALA A 76 12.55 -20.80 -10.93
N ASP A 77 11.54 -20.96 -10.08
CA ASP A 77 10.57 -22.02 -10.32
C ASP A 77 9.94 -21.71 -11.69
N GLY A 78 10.24 -22.56 -12.67
CA GLY A 78 9.51 -22.60 -13.94
C GLY A 78 8.01 -22.75 -13.70
N PRO A 79 7.16 -22.67 -14.74
CA PRO A 79 5.70 -22.59 -14.59
C PRO A 79 5.20 -23.65 -13.61
N GLY A 80 4.86 -23.19 -12.40
CA GLY A 80 4.54 -24.05 -11.28
C GLY A 80 3.24 -24.76 -11.58
N SER A 81 3.31 -26.06 -11.81
CA SER A 81 2.14 -26.93 -11.76
C SER A 81 1.69 -27.02 -10.30
N TYR A 82 0.45 -26.63 -10.02
CA TYR A 82 -0.20 -26.98 -8.76
C TYR A 82 -1.13 -28.17 -9.00
N SER A 83 -1.14 -29.09 -8.03
CA SER A 83 -2.15 -30.14 -7.94
C SER A 83 -3.35 -29.57 -7.16
N ASP A 84 -4.54 -29.69 -7.73
CA ASP A 84 -5.76 -29.46 -6.97
C ASP A 84 -5.94 -30.53 -5.88
N SER A 85 -6.96 -30.38 -5.04
CA SER A 85 -7.31 -31.35 -3.99
C SER A 85 -7.66 -32.75 -4.51
N ASN A 86 -7.73 -32.94 -5.84
CA ASN A 86 -7.99 -34.21 -6.51
C ASN A 86 -6.74 -34.77 -7.22
N GLY A 87 -5.56 -34.17 -7.03
CA GLY A 87 -4.31 -34.64 -7.61
C GLY A 87 -4.20 -34.41 -9.13
N ARG A 88 -5.04 -33.55 -9.71
CA ARG A 88 -5.01 -33.26 -11.15
C ARG A 88 -3.98 -32.17 -11.44
N LEU A 89 -3.05 -32.47 -12.35
CA LEU A 89 -2.01 -31.55 -12.79
C LEU A 89 -2.66 -30.52 -13.73
N VAL A 90 -2.74 -29.25 -13.30
CA VAL A 90 -3.24 -28.16 -14.16
C VAL A 90 -2.04 -27.51 -14.83
N LEU A 91 -1.93 -27.70 -16.14
CA LEU A 91 -0.94 -27.03 -16.98
C LEU A 91 -1.57 -25.74 -17.53
N ILE A 92 -1.11 -24.58 -17.05
CA ILE A 92 -1.52 -23.30 -17.63
C ILE A 92 -0.69 -23.08 -18.90
N ILE A 93 -1.24 -23.50 -20.04
CA ILE A 93 -0.72 -23.11 -21.35
C ILE A 93 -1.25 -21.71 -21.65
N GLY A 94 -0.35 -20.72 -21.68
CA GLY A 94 -0.66 -19.32 -21.99
C GLY A 94 -1.28 -19.19 -23.38
N GLY A 95 -2.59 -18.99 -23.40
CA GLY A 95 -3.39 -18.79 -24.61
C GLY A 95 -4.80 -18.41 -24.24
N MET A 96 -4.98 -17.27 -23.57
CA MET A 96 -6.32 -16.68 -23.36
C MET A 96 -6.56 -15.59 -24.39
N ASP A 97 -7.64 -15.81 -25.13
CA ASP A 97 -8.25 -14.93 -26.12
C ASP A 97 -8.61 -13.57 -25.49
N LYS A 98 -8.32 -12.47 -26.19
CA LYS A 98 -8.49 -11.09 -25.70
C LYS A 98 -9.95 -10.64 -25.83
N GLY A 99 -10.84 -11.33 -25.12
CA GLY A 99 -12.24 -10.91 -24.96
C GLY A 99 -12.33 -9.56 -24.25
N THR A 100 -13.28 -8.73 -24.67
CA THR A 100 -13.51 -7.34 -24.26
C THR A 100 -14.06 -7.20 -22.82
N GLY A 101 -13.44 -7.85 -21.85
CA GLY A 101 -13.73 -7.66 -20.42
C GLY A 101 -13.06 -6.40 -19.88
N ASN A 102 -13.48 -5.98 -18.69
CA ASN A 102 -13.32 -4.63 -18.13
C ASN A 102 -11.87 -4.21 -17.85
N GLY A 103 -11.03 -3.97 -18.86
CA GLY A 103 -9.77 -3.17 -18.76
C GLY A 103 -8.68 -3.64 -17.78
N LEU A 104 -8.93 -4.65 -16.95
CA LEU A 104 -8.07 -5.19 -15.91
C LEU A 104 -7.72 -6.67 -16.15
N ASP A 105 -8.30 -7.31 -17.18
CA ASP A 105 -8.09 -8.73 -17.50
C ASP A 105 -6.68 -9.05 -18.03
N ALA A 106 -5.92 -8.03 -18.46
CA ALA A 106 -4.50 -8.18 -18.70
C ALA A 106 -3.75 -7.93 -17.39
N ILE A 107 -2.80 -8.82 -17.03
CA ILE A 107 -1.80 -8.53 -16.01
C ILE A 107 -1.21 -7.16 -16.36
N ALA A 108 -1.50 -6.15 -15.53
CA ALA A 108 -1.04 -4.79 -15.77
C ALA A 108 0.49 -4.79 -15.87
N ASP A 109 1.05 -3.87 -16.66
CA ASP A 109 2.50 -3.67 -16.66
C ASP A 109 2.99 -3.29 -15.26
N VAL A 110 4.28 -3.53 -15.00
CA VAL A 110 4.92 -3.06 -13.75
C VAL A 110 4.69 -1.55 -13.61
N PRO A 111 4.22 -1.06 -12.44
CA PRO A 111 4.08 0.37 -12.22
C PRO A 111 5.39 1.11 -12.50
N ALA A 112 5.34 2.18 -13.31
CA ALA A 112 6.53 2.87 -13.79
C ALA A 112 7.49 3.31 -12.66
N TRP A 113 6.94 3.75 -11.52
CA TRP A 113 7.71 4.15 -10.33
C TRP A 113 8.47 2.99 -9.64
N LYS A 114 8.19 1.74 -10.05
CA LYS A 114 8.84 0.50 -9.57
C LYS A 114 9.53 -0.29 -10.68
N ALA A 115 9.61 0.25 -11.90
CA ALA A 115 10.24 -0.44 -13.03
C ALA A 115 11.68 -0.88 -12.73
N SER A 116 12.49 -0.03 -12.08
CA SER A 116 13.86 -0.36 -11.69
C SER A 116 13.95 -1.49 -10.66
N VAL A 117 12.99 -1.55 -9.73
CA VAL A 117 12.94 -2.59 -8.70
C VAL A 117 12.68 -3.97 -9.31
N PHE A 118 11.77 -4.03 -10.30
CA PHE A 118 11.43 -5.29 -10.97
C PHE A 118 12.39 -5.67 -12.10
N ALA A 119 13.16 -4.71 -12.64
CA ALA A 119 14.29 -5.04 -13.52
C ALA A 119 15.31 -5.96 -12.83
N GLY A 120 15.50 -5.79 -11.51
CA GLY A 120 16.33 -6.68 -10.68
C GLY A 120 15.65 -7.96 -10.20
N GLN A 121 14.38 -8.19 -10.57
CA GLN A 121 13.59 -9.36 -10.13
C GLN A 121 12.81 -9.97 -11.32
N PRO A 122 13.51 -10.53 -12.33
CA PRO A 122 12.85 -11.04 -13.54
C PRO A 122 11.76 -12.06 -13.21
N GLY A 123 10.57 -11.86 -13.79
CA GLY A 123 9.42 -12.73 -13.60
C GLY A 123 8.67 -12.56 -12.26
N ALA A 124 9.18 -11.78 -11.30
CA ALA A 124 8.50 -11.63 -10.00
C ALA A 124 7.13 -10.96 -10.11
N TRP A 125 7.03 -9.91 -10.93
CA TRP A 125 5.76 -9.23 -11.19
C TRP A 125 4.73 -10.14 -11.84
N GLN A 126 5.12 -10.80 -12.93
CA GLN A 126 4.24 -11.69 -13.68
C GLN A 126 3.84 -12.91 -12.82
N GLY A 127 4.81 -13.55 -12.18
CA GLY A 127 4.59 -14.73 -11.33
C GLY A 127 3.65 -14.44 -10.17
N PHE A 128 3.81 -13.29 -9.49
CA PHE A 128 2.88 -12.89 -8.43
C PHE A 128 1.47 -12.60 -8.96
N ASN A 129 1.33 -11.78 -10.01
CA ASN A 129 0.00 -11.45 -10.54
C ASN A 129 -0.71 -12.68 -11.13
N THR A 130 0.00 -13.61 -11.78
CA THR A 130 -0.56 -14.91 -12.18
C THR A 130 -1.02 -15.75 -10.98
N ALA A 131 -0.28 -15.72 -9.87
CA ALA A 131 -0.70 -16.42 -8.66
C ALA A 131 -1.95 -15.79 -8.02
N VAL A 132 -2.08 -14.46 -8.08
CA VAL A 132 -3.27 -13.75 -7.61
C VAL A 132 -4.50 -14.08 -8.45
N THR A 133 -4.39 -14.10 -9.79
CA THR A 133 -5.50 -14.52 -10.66
C THR A 133 -5.86 -16.00 -10.53
N GLY A 134 -4.92 -16.82 -10.05
CA GLY A 134 -5.16 -18.23 -9.71
C GLY A 134 -5.85 -18.48 -8.37
N LEU A 135 -6.11 -17.44 -7.56
CA LEU A 135 -6.90 -17.58 -6.34
C LEU A 135 -8.37 -17.94 -6.69
N PRO A 136 -9.11 -18.63 -5.81
CA PRO A 136 -10.53 -18.89 -6.06
C PRO A 136 -11.34 -17.60 -6.14
N GLU A 137 -12.01 -17.34 -7.26
CA GLU A 137 -12.88 -16.16 -7.47
C GLU A 137 -12.21 -14.83 -7.07
N PRO A 138 -11.06 -14.44 -7.64
CA PRO A 138 -10.46 -13.15 -7.33
C PRO A 138 -11.31 -12.04 -7.95
N GLY A 139 -11.66 -11.03 -7.15
CA GLY A 139 -12.27 -9.81 -7.67
C GLY A 139 -11.23 -8.93 -8.35
N ASP A 140 -11.64 -8.12 -9.32
CA ASP A 140 -10.75 -7.25 -10.08
C ASP A 140 -10.05 -6.23 -9.16
N ALA A 141 -10.79 -5.62 -8.22
CA ALA A 141 -10.23 -4.67 -7.27
C ALA A 141 -9.28 -5.34 -6.27
N GLU A 142 -9.57 -6.59 -5.89
CA GLU A 142 -8.68 -7.38 -5.04
C GLU A 142 -7.36 -7.65 -5.77
N ALA A 143 -7.43 -8.18 -7.00
CA ALA A 143 -6.26 -8.54 -7.78
C ALA A 143 -5.37 -7.31 -8.05
N PHE A 144 -6.02 -6.21 -8.45
CA PHE A 144 -5.35 -4.93 -8.63
C PHE A 144 -4.66 -4.43 -7.36
N SER A 145 -5.37 -4.43 -6.23
CA SER A 145 -4.82 -3.96 -4.94
C SER A 145 -3.60 -4.79 -4.50
N TYR A 146 -3.62 -6.10 -4.71
CA TYR A 146 -2.50 -6.97 -4.33
C TYR A 146 -1.28 -6.69 -5.19
N GLY A 147 -1.45 -6.52 -6.50
CA GLY A 147 -0.38 -6.13 -7.41
C GLY A 147 0.26 -4.80 -6.97
N GLU A 148 -0.56 -3.78 -6.70
CA GLU A 148 -0.06 -2.47 -6.27
C GLU A 148 0.70 -2.52 -4.94
N ILE A 149 0.21 -3.26 -3.95
CA ILE A 149 0.91 -3.45 -2.67
C ILE A 149 2.22 -4.22 -2.90
N PHE A 150 2.21 -5.29 -3.69
CA PHE A 150 3.42 -6.07 -4.00
C PHE A 150 4.49 -5.20 -4.67
N ALA A 151 4.10 -4.31 -5.60
CA ALA A 151 5.01 -3.33 -6.15
C ALA A 151 5.51 -2.34 -5.10
N ALA A 152 4.62 -1.79 -4.28
CA ALA A 152 4.96 -0.83 -3.25
C ALA A 152 5.96 -1.38 -2.22
N GLU A 153 5.81 -2.65 -1.85
CA GLU A 153 6.70 -3.39 -0.94
C GLU A 153 7.99 -3.89 -1.60
N GLY A 154 8.16 -3.69 -2.91
CA GLY A 154 9.39 -3.98 -3.64
C GLY A 154 9.52 -5.42 -4.15
N GLY A 155 8.40 -6.11 -4.36
CA GLY A 155 8.37 -7.46 -4.90
C GLY A 155 8.82 -8.52 -3.89
N VAL A 156 9.72 -9.40 -4.29
CA VAL A 156 10.28 -10.48 -3.45
C VAL A 156 11.56 -10.08 -2.70
N ALA A 157 12.05 -8.86 -2.90
CA ALA A 157 13.21 -8.34 -2.18
C ALA A 157 13.07 -8.53 -0.66
N VAL A 158 14.18 -8.88 0.00
CA VAL A 158 14.22 -9.15 1.44
C VAL A 158 14.80 -7.93 2.16
N ASP A 159 14.05 -7.40 3.13
CA ASP A 159 14.60 -6.46 4.09
C ASP A 159 15.48 -7.21 5.09
N ARG A 160 16.80 -6.97 5.04
CA ARG A 160 17.79 -7.63 5.89
C ARG A 160 17.66 -7.30 7.38
N LYS A 161 16.97 -6.22 7.74
CA LYS A 161 16.79 -5.82 9.15
C LYS A 161 15.61 -6.53 9.78
N THR A 162 14.53 -6.68 9.04
CA THR A 162 13.25 -7.20 9.53
C THR A 162 12.96 -8.64 9.07
N PHE A 163 13.74 -9.13 8.12
CA PHE A 163 13.51 -10.39 7.38
C PHE A 163 12.15 -10.42 6.66
N ALA A 164 11.57 -9.24 6.42
CA ALA A 164 10.35 -9.11 5.63
C ALA A 164 10.65 -9.32 4.15
N SER A 165 9.66 -9.82 3.42
CA SER A 165 9.69 -9.94 1.96
C SER A 165 8.28 -9.74 1.43
N SER A 166 8.10 -8.93 0.38
CA SER A 166 6.77 -8.46 -0.07
C SER A 166 5.96 -7.79 1.05
N GLY A 167 6.64 -7.12 1.98
CA GLY A 167 6.01 -6.53 3.18
C GLY A 167 5.43 -7.54 4.18
N ILE A 168 5.66 -8.84 3.96
CA ILE A 168 5.24 -9.92 4.86
C ILE A 168 6.28 -10.04 5.97
N MET A 169 5.93 -9.63 7.19
CA MET A 169 6.75 -9.79 8.39
C MET A 169 6.66 -11.24 8.91
N PRO A 170 7.74 -11.81 9.49
CA PRO A 170 7.70 -13.14 10.10
C PRO A 170 6.58 -13.32 11.13
N ALA A 171 6.41 -12.35 12.03
CA ALA A 171 5.37 -12.41 13.07
C ALA A 171 3.94 -12.43 12.49
N THR A 172 3.69 -11.66 11.42
CA THR A 172 2.37 -11.63 10.77
C THR A 172 2.12 -12.93 9.99
N LEU A 173 3.16 -13.48 9.35
CA LEU A 173 3.08 -14.79 8.69
C LEU A 173 2.71 -15.89 9.68
N ASP A 174 3.34 -15.90 10.85
CA ASP A 174 3.06 -16.89 11.89
C ASP A 174 1.63 -16.75 12.44
N ALA A 175 1.16 -15.52 12.66
CA ALA A 175 -0.20 -15.25 13.14
C ALA A 175 -1.28 -15.73 12.15
N LEU A 176 -1.00 -15.69 10.84
CA LEU A 176 -1.93 -16.06 9.78
C LEU A 176 -1.69 -17.47 9.21
N ARG A 177 -0.67 -18.19 9.68
CA ARG A 177 -0.19 -19.45 9.06
C ARG A 177 -1.29 -20.48 8.87
N GLY A 178 -2.16 -20.66 9.86
CA GLY A 178 -3.28 -21.61 9.81
C GLY A 178 -4.39 -21.26 8.79
N ARG A 179 -4.33 -20.07 8.18
CA ARG A 179 -5.29 -19.60 7.17
C ARG A 179 -4.74 -19.65 5.74
N ILE A 180 -3.47 -20.02 5.56
CA ILE A 180 -2.78 -20.00 4.28
C ILE A 180 -2.62 -21.45 3.79
N PRO A 181 -3.33 -21.87 2.72
CA PRO A 181 -3.26 -23.23 2.22
C PRO A 181 -1.84 -23.65 1.84
N GLY A 182 -1.44 -24.86 2.25
CA GLY A 182 -0.14 -25.45 1.88
C GLY A 182 1.07 -24.80 2.56
N LEU A 183 0.87 -23.94 3.57
CA LEU A 183 1.98 -23.32 4.29
C LEU A 183 2.44 -24.22 5.45
N GLY A 184 3.53 -24.96 5.24
CA GLY A 184 4.18 -25.74 6.29
C GLY A 184 4.73 -24.87 7.43
N GLY A 185 5.07 -25.47 8.57
CA GLY A 185 5.69 -24.76 9.69
C GLY A 185 7.09 -24.22 9.36
N GLY A 186 7.45 -23.07 9.93
CA GLY A 186 8.83 -22.54 9.86
C GLY A 186 9.27 -21.93 8.52
N ILE A 187 8.40 -21.91 7.50
CA ILE A 187 8.69 -21.20 6.24
C ILE A 187 8.78 -19.69 6.54
N ALA A 188 9.93 -19.09 6.21
CA ALA A 188 10.18 -17.65 6.34
C ALA A 188 9.56 -16.87 5.16
N PRO A 189 9.24 -15.56 5.33
CA PRO A 189 8.64 -14.75 4.27
C PRO A 189 9.39 -14.78 2.93
N ALA A 190 10.72 -14.76 2.96
CA ALA A 190 11.56 -14.81 1.76
C ALA A 190 11.38 -16.11 0.94
N ASN A 191 10.96 -17.19 1.59
CA ASN A 191 10.84 -18.53 0.99
C ASN A 191 9.40 -18.87 0.57
N LEU A 192 8.48 -17.91 0.64
CA LEU A 192 7.11 -18.10 0.17
C LEU A 192 7.07 -18.15 -1.36
N THR A 193 6.37 -19.14 -1.91
CA THR A 193 6.01 -19.16 -3.34
C THR A 193 5.07 -18.00 -3.68
N TYR A 194 4.94 -17.64 -4.97
CA TYR A 194 3.99 -16.61 -5.38
C TYR A 194 2.54 -16.94 -4.96
N GLY A 195 2.13 -18.21 -5.06
CA GLY A 195 0.83 -18.69 -4.58
C GLY A 195 0.64 -18.48 -3.07
N GLN A 196 1.65 -18.79 -2.26
CA GLN A 196 1.60 -18.57 -0.82
C GLN A 196 1.58 -17.08 -0.45
N ARG A 197 2.28 -16.22 -1.21
CA ARG A 197 2.23 -14.76 -1.02
C ARG A 197 0.85 -14.21 -1.35
N ALA A 198 0.27 -14.61 -2.48
CA ALA A 198 -1.09 -14.21 -2.87
C ALA A 198 -2.12 -14.67 -1.81
N ALA A 199 -2.01 -15.92 -1.35
CA ALA A 199 -2.86 -16.45 -0.28
C ALA A 199 -2.64 -15.73 1.07
N PHE A 200 -1.41 -15.33 1.40
CA PHE A 200 -1.14 -14.49 2.57
C PHE A 200 -1.88 -13.15 2.48
N TYR A 201 -1.82 -12.47 1.33
CA TYR A 201 -2.50 -11.17 1.13
C TYR A 201 -4.00 -11.33 1.36
N ARG A 202 -4.61 -12.36 0.77
CA ARG A 202 -6.04 -12.68 1.01
C ARG A 202 -6.33 -12.96 2.48
N ALA A 203 -5.56 -13.82 3.13
CA ALA A 203 -5.74 -14.13 4.55
C ALA A 203 -5.59 -12.89 5.45
N TYR A 204 -4.68 -11.98 5.09
CA TYR A 204 -4.50 -10.70 5.78
C TYR A 204 -5.75 -9.83 5.66
N PHE A 205 -6.27 -9.62 4.45
CA PHE A 205 -7.46 -8.79 4.25
C PHE A 205 -8.73 -9.44 4.80
N ASP A 206 -8.81 -10.77 4.80
CA ASP A 206 -9.85 -11.48 5.54
C ASP A 206 -9.84 -11.19 7.03
N ASP A 207 -8.66 -11.07 7.65
CA ASP A 207 -8.55 -10.68 9.06
C ASP A 207 -8.85 -9.19 9.27
N ALA A 208 -8.20 -8.32 8.48
CA ALA A 208 -8.25 -6.88 8.63
C ALA A 208 -9.65 -6.30 8.34
N LEU A 209 -10.39 -6.91 7.41
CA LEU A 209 -11.72 -6.49 6.98
C LEU A 209 -12.82 -7.49 7.39
N ARG A 210 -12.55 -8.37 8.37
CA ARG A 210 -13.48 -9.43 8.80
C ARG A 210 -14.89 -8.95 9.12
N SER A 211 -15.03 -7.73 9.67
CA SER A 211 -16.32 -7.14 10.04
C SER A 211 -17.14 -6.62 8.85
N VAL A 212 -16.56 -6.58 7.65
CA VAL A 212 -17.15 -5.99 6.44
C VAL A 212 -17.01 -6.89 5.21
N GLY A 213 -16.76 -8.18 5.40
CA GLY A 213 -16.73 -9.17 4.32
C GLY A 213 -15.32 -9.65 3.91
N GLY A 214 -14.28 -9.30 4.66
CA GLY A 214 -12.92 -9.76 4.42
C GLY A 214 -12.34 -9.20 3.12
N HIS A 215 -11.60 -10.01 2.37
CA HIS A 215 -11.01 -9.60 1.08
C HIS A 215 -12.06 -9.06 0.08
N ARG A 216 -13.31 -9.59 0.12
CA ARG A 216 -14.40 -9.16 -0.77
C ARG A 216 -14.83 -7.71 -0.54
N ALA A 217 -14.47 -7.12 0.60
CA ALA A 217 -14.69 -5.69 0.83
C ALA A 217 -13.90 -4.81 -0.14
N LEU A 218 -12.79 -5.29 -0.71
CA LEU A 218 -12.04 -4.52 -1.72
C LEU A 218 -12.87 -4.32 -3.00
N GLU A 219 -13.57 -5.37 -3.46
CA GLU A 219 -14.50 -5.27 -4.58
C GLU A 219 -15.72 -4.41 -4.22
N ALA A 220 -16.26 -4.61 -3.01
CA ALA A 220 -17.40 -3.84 -2.54
C ALA A 220 -17.13 -2.34 -2.38
N ALA A 221 -15.88 -1.88 -2.40
CA ALA A 221 -15.54 -0.46 -2.33
C ALA A 221 -16.02 0.34 -3.56
N GLY A 222 -16.29 -0.33 -4.69
CA GLY A 222 -16.91 0.28 -5.89
C GLY A 222 -15.96 1.06 -6.80
N ASN A 223 -14.69 1.22 -6.40
CA ASN A 223 -13.65 1.79 -7.26
C ASN A 223 -12.29 1.11 -6.96
N PRO A 224 -11.63 0.48 -7.95
CA PRO A 224 -10.41 -0.30 -7.71
C PRO A 224 -9.24 0.54 -7.21
N PHE A 225 -9.15 1.82 -7.60
CA PHE A 225 -8.08 2.71 -7.16
C PHE A 225 -8.23 3.12 -5.70
N ALA A 226 -9.46 3.50 -5.31
CA ALA A 226 -9.78 3.76 -3.91
C ALA A 226 -9.64 2.49 -3.05
N ALA A 227 -10.08 1.32 -3.55
CA ALA A 227 -9.88 0.04 -2.90
C ALA A 227 -8.39 -0.25 -2.66
N SER A 228 -7.54 0.04 -3.65
CA SER A 228 -6.09 -0.12 -3.54
C SER A 228 -5.47 0.83 -2.51
N ALA A 229 -5.91 2.09 -2.45
CA ALA A 229 -5.49 3.04 -1.41
C ALA A 229 -5.94 2.60 0.01
N LEU A 230 -7.15 2.05 0.15
CA LEU A 230 -7.64 1.41 1.37
C LEU A 230 -6.74 0.23 1.77
N ALA A 231 -6.51 -0.69 0.84
CA ALA A 231 -5.74 -1.90 1.04
C ALA A 231 -4.30 -1.58 1.48
N ASP A 232 -3.63 -0.68 0.76
CA ASP A 232 -2.27 -0.23 1.05
C ASP A 232 -2.17 0.43 2.43
N THR A 233 -3.16 1.25 2.78
CA THR A 233 -3.20 1.93 4.09
C THR A 233 -3.36 0.92 5.23
N LEU A 234 -4.25 -0.07 5.08
CA LEU A 234 -4.40 -1.12 6.08
C LEU A 234 -3.14 -1.96 6.19
N PHE A 235 -2.61 -2.43 5.06
CA PHE A 235 -1.43 -3.29 5.02
C PHE A 235 -0.22 -2.62 5.69
N ARG A 236 0.03 -1.36 5.34
CA ARG A 236 1.17 -0.60 5.83
C ARG A 236 1.08 -0.21 7.31
N PHE A 237 -0.08 0.23 7.76
CA PHE A 237 -0.26 0.78 9.11
C PHE A 237 -0.95 -0.20 10.08
N GLY A 238 -1.17 -1.45 9.64
CA GLY A 238 -1.96 -2.45 10.34
C GLY A 238 -3.46 -2.14 10.29
N ALA A 239 -4.29 -3.15 10.58
CA ALA A 239 -5.75 -3.02 10.47
C ALA A 239 -6.31 -1.84 11.29
N SER A 240 -5.94 -1.72 12.57
CA SER A 240 -6.47 -0.64 13.42
C SER A 240 -5.84 0.73 13.12
N GLY A 241 -4.52 0.77 12.95
CA GLY A 241 -3.81 2.03 12.64
C GLY A 241 -4.22 2.60 11.29
N GLY A 242 -4.25 1.77 10.25
CA GLY A 242 -4.72 2.14 8.92
C GLY A 242 -6.18 2.60 8.92
N THR A 243 -7.04 1.93 9.70
CA THR A 243 -8.44 2.36 9.84
C THR A 243 -8.54 3.76 10.46
N ARG A 244 -7.75 4.09 11.49
CA ARG A 244 -7.76 5.45 12.06
C ARG A 244 -7.37 6.49 11.02
N LEU A 245 -6.38 6.21 10.17
CA LEU A 245 -5.98 7.13 9.10
C LEU A 245 -7.11 7.35 8.08
N LEU A 246 -7.82 6.28 7.72
CA LEU A 246 -8.98 6.36 6.82
C LEU A 246 -10.14 7.14 7.44
N GLN A 247 -10.45 6.88 8.72
CA GLN A 247 -11.46 7.64 9.47
C GLN A 247 -11.09 9.13 9.54
N SER A 248 -9.84 9.46 9.84
CA SER A 248 -9.34 10.85 9.82
C SER A 248 -9.43 11.48 8.42
N ALA A 249 -9.17 10.72 7.35
CA ALA A 249 -9.30 11.21 5.99
C ALA A 249 -10.78 11.50 5.64
N MET A 250 -11.70 10.61 6.01
CA MET A 250 -13.13 10.81 5.82
C MET A 250 -13.66 12.00 6.64
N ASP A 251 -13.19 12.18 7.87
CA ASP A 251 -13.56 13.31 8.73
C ASP A 251 -13.12 14.66 8.13
N LYS A 252 -12.00 14.71 7.39
CA LYS A 252 -11.59 15.91 6.65
C LYS A 252 -12.52 16.26 5.48
N VAL A 253 -13.17 15.26 4.88
CA VAL A 253 -14.10 15.46 3.75
C VAL A 253 -15.52 15.71 4.27
N MET A 254 -15.92 15.04 5.35
CA MET A 254 -17.22 15.18 6.01
C MET A 254 -17.03 15.18 7.54
N PRO A 255 -16.82 16.37 8.13
CA PRO A 255 -16.56 16.52 9.56
C PRO A 255 -17.68 15.93 10.43
N GLY A 256 -17.30 15.12 11.42
CA GLY A 256 -18.24 14.45 12.33
C GLY A 256 -18.98 13.26 11.71
N GLY A 257 -18.70 12.92 10.45
CA GLY A 257 -19.37 11.84 9.73
C GLY A 257 -18.96 10.44 10.18
N VAL A 258 -17.74 10.28 10.72
CA VAL A 258 -17.20 8.98 11.14
C VAL A 258 -16.37 9.15 12.42
N GLY A 259 -16.66 8.36 13.46
CA GLY A 259 -15.83 8.33 14.67
C GLY A 259 -14.45 7.70 14.42
N ILE A 260 -13.40 8.26 15.04
CA ILE A 260 -12.01 7.77 14.90
C ILE A 260 -11.69 6.76 16.01
N ASP A 261 -12.20 5.53 15.87
CA ASP A 261 -12.03 4.45 16.86
C ASP A 261 -11.05 3.35 16.41
N GLY A 262 -10.58 3.39 15.16
CA GLY A 262 -9.69 2.40 14.57
C GLY A 262 -10.36 1.06 14.28
N ARG A 263 -11.68 1.03 14.11
CA ARG A 263 -12.46 -0.17 13.78
C ARG A 263 -13.14 -0.03 12.43
N MET A 264 -12.80 -0.91 11.48
CA MET A 264 -13.43 -0.91 10.14
C MET A 264 -14.77 -1.66 10.20
N GLY A 265 -15.73 -1.07 10.88
CA GLY A 265 -17.09 -1.60 10.96
C GLY A 265 -17.94 -1.28 9.73
N PRO A 266 -19.14 -1.87 9.61
CA PRO A 266 -20.06 -1.60 8.49
C PRO A 266 -20.35 -0.12 8.27
N GLY A 267 -20.46 0.69 9.33
CA GLY A 267 -20.68 2.13 9.22
C GLY A 267 -19.49 2.87 8.58
N THR A 268 -18.28 2.69 9.13
CA THR A 268 -17.05 3.28 8.58
C THR A 268 -16.81 2.85 7.14
N PHE A 269 -16.96 1.56 6.83
CA PHE A 269 -16.78 1.04 5.48
C PHE A 269 -17.87 1.52 4.51
N GLY A 270 -19.12 1.66 4.99
CA GLY A 270 -20.22 2.21 4.20
C GLY A 270 -19.94 3.64 3.71
N VAL A 271 -19.43 4.50 4.59
CA VAL A 271 -19.01 5.88 4.24
C VAL A 271 -17.83 5.86 3.28
N PHE A 272 -16.82 5.01 3.53
CA PHE A 272 -15.69 4.87 2.63
C PHE A 272 -16.14 4.48 1.22
N ARG A 273 -17.02 3.47 1.09
CA ARG A 273 -17.58 3.02 -0.19
C ARG A 273 -18.35 4.13 -0.90
N GLU A 274 -19.17 4.89 -0.18
CA GLU A 274 -19.91 6.02 -0.74
C GLU A 274 -18.94 7.04 -1.35
N PHE A 275 -17.88 7.42 -0.62
CA PHE A 275 -16.89 8.38 -1.11
C PHE A 275 -16.05 7.82 -2.25
N ALA A 276 -15.69 6.54 -2.21
CA ALA A 276 -14.93 5.87 -3.26
C ALA A 276 -15.72 5.79 -4.59
N SER A 277 -17.03 5.56 -4.50
CA SER A 277 -17.91 5.40 -5.66
C SER A 277 -18.32 6.74 -6.29
N ASP A 278 -18.41 7.82 -5.51
CA ASP A 278 -18.77 9.16 -5.98
C ASP A 278 -17.52 9.93 -6.46
N PRO A 279 -17.39 10.24 -7.77
CA PRO A 279 -16.26 11.01 -8.29
C PRO A 279 -16.05 12.37 -7.60
N ALA A 280 -17.12 13.04 -7.17
CA ALA A 280 -17.02 14.35 -6.51
C ALA A 280 -16.41 14.27 -5.10
N ARG A 281 -16.47 13.09 -4.46
CA ARG A 281 -15.94 12.85 -3.12
C ARG A 281 -14.67 12.01 -3.12
N ARG A 282 -14.46 11.19 -4.15
CA ARG A 282 -13.29 10.32 -4.28
C ARG A 282 -11.98 11.11 -4.29
N GLY A 283 -11.88 12.14 -5.14
CA GLY A 283 -10.69 13.00 -5.21
C GLY A 283 -10.34 13.62 -3.85
N PRO A 284 -11.27 14.34 -3.19
CA PRO A 284 -11.07 14.85 -1.83
C PRO A 284 -10.70 13.79 -0.78
N LEU A 285 -11.27 12.58 -0.85
CA LEU A 285 -10.92 11.47 0.04
C LEU A 285 -9.46 11.03 -0.16
N LEU A 286 -9.04 10.79 -1.40
CA LEU A 286 -7.67 10.36 -1.72
C LEU A 286 -6.66 11.45 -1.37
N GLU A 287 -7.00 12.72 -1.61
CA GLU A 287 -6.21 13.87 -1.17
C GLU A 287 -6.04 13.90 0.36
N ALA A 288 -7.14 13.78 1.10
CA ALA A 288 -7.13 13.80 2.55
C ALA A 288 -6.30 12.63 3.11
N LEU A 289 -6.45 11.44 2.53
CA LEU A 289 -5.72 10.25 2.91
C LEU A 289 -4.22 10.38 2.66
N TYR A 290 -3.83 10.90 1.49
CA TYR A 290 -2.44 11.23 1.18
C TYR A 290 -1.85 12.18 2.24
N ASN A 291 -2.56 13.27 2.56
CA ASN A 291 -2.07 14.26 3.54
C ASN A 291 -1.96 13.67 4.96
N VAL A 292 -2.91 12.83 5.37
CA VAL A 292 -2.87 12.13 6.67
C VAL A 292 -1.68 11.16 6.73
N ARG A 293 -1.47 10.34 5.68
CA ARG A 293 -0.33 9.41 5.61
C ARG A 293 1.01 10.14 5.59
N LYS A 294 1.12 11.21 4.81
CA LYS A 294 2.32 12.05 4.72
C LYS A 294 2.70 12.63 6.08
N SER A 295 1.73 13.15 6.82
CA SER A 295 1.95 13.64 8.18
C SER A 295 2.44 12.53 9.11
N GLN A 296 1.78 11.35 9.09
CA GLN A 296 2.15 10.19 9.91
C GLN A 296 3.57 9.67 9.61
N LEU A 297 4.01 9.76 8.36
CA LEU A 297 5.34 9.30 7.92
C LEU A 297 6.42 10.39 8.00
N SER A 298 6.06 11.60 8.43
CA SER A 298 6.93 12.78 8.42
C SER A 298 7.53 13.07 7.04
N GLY A 299 6.72 12.90 5.98
CA GLY A 299 7.13 13.10 4.59
C GLY A 299 7.92 11.95 3.95
N ARG A 300 8.18 10.85 4.67
CA ARG A 300 8.81 9.67 4.06
C ARG A 300 7.85 8.96 3.10
N GLU A 301 8.43 8.27 2.12
CA GLU A 301 7.71 7.51 1.08
C GLU A 301 6.72 8.35 0.28
N GLU A 302 7.14 9.57 -0.06
CA GLU A 302 6.36 10.49 -0.88
C GLU A 302 5.92 9.83 -2.21
N ASP A 303 6.80 9.11 -2.90
CA ASP A 303 6.49 8.45 -4.18
C ASP A 303 5.34 7.44 -4.04
N ARG A 304 5.34 6.63 -2.97
CA ARG A 304 4.24 5.69 -2.66
C ARG A 304 2.96 6.45 -2.36
N ASN A 305 3.02 7.47 -1.50
CA ASN A 305 1.84 8.24 -1.12
C ASN A 305 1.23 8.99 -2.32
N GLN A 306 2.06 9.56 -3.20
CA GLN A 306 1.61 10.21 -4.43
C GLN A 306 1.03 9.21 -5.44
N HIS A 307 1.62 8.02 -5.54
CA HIS A 307 1.10 6.95 -6.39
C HIS A 307 -0.35 6.60 -6.03
N PHE A 308 -0.62 6.29 -4.76
CA PHE A 308 -1.98 5.94 -4.31
C PHE A 308 -2.97 7.12 -4.29
N ARG A 309 -2.49 8.36 -4.38
CA ARG A 309 -3.33 9.56 -4.53
C ARG A 309 -3.91 9.68 -5.95
N TYR A 310 -3.11 9.33 -6.96
CA TYR A 310 -3.42 9.59 -8.38
C TYR A 310 -3.46 8.32 -9.23
N LEU A 311 -3.71 7.16 -8.63
CA LEU A 311 -3.88 5.89 -9.35
C LEU A 311 -4.90 6.07 -10.50
N ARG A 312 -4.36 6.28 -11.71
CA ARG A 312 -5.03 6.52 -13.00
C ARG A 312 -6.17 7.57 -13.01
N GLU A 313 -5.92 8.75 -12.43
CA GLU A 313 -6.58 10.00 -12.90
C GLU A 313 -5.85 10.63 -14.11
N ARG A 314 -5.09 9.84 -14.87
CA ARG A 314 -4.48 10.22 -16.15
C ARG A 314 -5.20 9.56 -17.32
#